data_AF-A0A950TSP1-F1
#
_entry.id   AF-A0A950TSP1-F1
#
_cell.length_a   1.000
_cell.length_b   1.000
_cell.length_c   1.000
_cell.angle_alpha   90.00
_cell.angle_beta   90.00
_cell.angle_gamma   90.00
#
_symmetry.space_group_name_H-M   'P 1'
#
loop_
_entity.id
_entity.type
_entity.pdbx_description
1 polymer ?
#
loop_
_entity_poly.entity_id
_entity_poly.type
_entity_poly.pdbx_seq_one_letter_code
_entity_poly.pdbx_strand_id
1 'polypeptide(L)'
;MTTDKGLRDGHFVDVENWFTYAEDEVEQLARGIGNIQKPSFFKSTASKSFDIGRIDADEQRRLPIAQAVPLILKPELRSTDFTDKEHLSDRLEAKLIELSVATGRGNLAPINYIRASSAANGLSPRGFYTISGDTISVEISLIRDENEIAHIKVVGTRDDIIDKIVAEITRSAAKKP
;
A
#
# COMPACT_ATOMS: atom_id res chain seq x y z
N MET A 1 11.71 20.27 -6.17
CA MET A 1 11.91 19.99 -7.61
C MET A 1 11.89 18.48 -7.76
N THR A 2 10.74 17.95 -8.18
CA THR A 2 10.53 16.51 -8.40
C THR A 2 11.07 16.21 -9.78
N THR A 3 12.27 15.64 -9.88
CA THR A 3 12.87 15.25 -11.15
C THR A 3 12.05 14.09 -11.73
N ASP A 4 11.68 14.16 -13.01
CA ASP A 4 11.07 13.07 -13.80
C ASP A 4 12.00 11.85 -13.85
N LYS A 5 12.06 11.09 -12.76
CA LYS A 5 12.92 9.91 -12.62
C LYS A 5 12.47 8.85 -13.62
N GLY A 6 13.28 8.67 -14.68
CA GLY A 6 13.07 7.66 -15.73
C GLY A 6 12.99 8.24 -17.14
N LEU A 7 12.82 9.56 -17.31
CA LEU A 7 12.81 10.19 -18.64
C LEU A 7 14.10 10.97 -18.88
N ARG A 8 14.80 10.65 -19.98
CA ARG A 8 15.91 11.45 -20.48
C ARG A 8 15.36 12.74 -21.09
N ASP A 9 15.94 13.87 -20.69
CA ASP A 9 15.53 15.22 -21.11
C ASP A 9 14.06 15.57 -20.80
N GLY A 10 13.40 14.80 -19.92
CA GLY A 10 12.00 14.99 -19.52
C GLY A 10 10.96 14.49 -20.54
N HIS A 11 11.37 13.84 -21.63
CA HIS A 11 10.44 13.36 -22.66
C HIS A 11 10.84 12.05 -23.35
N PHE A 12 12.08 11.56 -23.24
CA PHE A 12 12.47 10.27 -23.83
C PHE A 12 12.52 9.14 -22.80
N VAL A 13 11.87 8.02 -23.12
CA VAL A 13 12.01 6.77 -22.36
C VAL A 13 13.26 6.07 -22.87
N ASP A 14 14.34 6.22 -22.12
CA ASP A 14 15.64 5.59 -22.38
C ASP A 14 15.72 4.24 -21.66
N VAL A 15 16.20 3.20 -22.35
CA VAL A 15 16.24 1.82 -21.80
C VAL A 15 17.04 1.75 -20.51
N GLU A 16 18.27 2.27 -20.50
CA GLU A 16 19.12 2.18 -19.31
C GLU A 16 18.52 2.95 -18.13
N ASN A 17 18.05 4.18 -18.36
CA ASN A 17 17.38 4.96 -17.32
C ASN A 17 16.15 4.25 -16.76
N TRP A 18 15.36 3.59 -17.62
CA TRP A 18 14.15 2.89 -17.20
C TRP A 18 14.46 1.65 -16.35
N PHE A 19 15.44 0.84 -16.76
CA PHE A 19 15.84 -0.35 -16.00
C PHE A 19 16.55 0.00 -14.70
N THR A 20 17.42 1.02 -14.69
CA THR A 20 18.03 1.51 -13.44
C THR A 20 16.99 2.08 -12.48
N TYR A 21 15.99 2.82 -12.98
CA TYR A 21 14.88 3.27 -12.15
C TYR A 21 14.12 2.09 -11.53
N ALA A 22 13.87 1.03 -12.31
CA ALA A 22 13.22 -0.18 -11.81
C ALA A 22 14.08 -0.91 -10.74
N GLU A 23 15.41 -0.94 -10.88
CA GLU A 23 16.32 -1.48 -9.86
C GLU A 23 16.19 -0.71 -8.53
N ASP A 24 16.24 0.62 -8.58
CA ASP A 24 16.15 1.49 -7.40
C ASP A 24 14.79 1.36 -6.69
N GLU A 25 13.70 1.40 -7.45
CA GLU A 25 12.34 1.33 -6.90
C GLU A 25 12.03 -0.05 -6.31
N VAL A 26 12.47 -1.14 -6.94
CA VAL A 26 12.28 -2.49 -6.39
C VAL A 26 13.06 -2.66 -5.10
N GLU A 27 14.30 -2.15 -5.02
CA GLU A 27 15.05 -2.17 -3.77
C GLU A 27 14.32 -1.37 -2.69
N GLN A 28 13.83 -0.17 -3.01
CA GLN A 28 13.08 0.65 -2.06
C GLN A 28 11.80 -0.03 -1.57
N LEU A 29 11.01 -0.62 -2.47
CA LEU A 29 9.76 -1.32 -2.14
C LEU A 29 10.02 -2.59 -1.32
N ALA A 30 11.14 -3.27 -1.56
CA ALA A 30 11.54 -4.44 -0.79
C ALA A 30 11.97 -4.09 0.65
N ARG A 31 12.37 -2.83 0.92
CA ARG A 31 12.72 -2.37 2.27
C ARG A 31 11.50 -2.47 3.20
N GLY A 32 11.52 -3.50 4.03
CA GLY A 32 10.57 -3.76 5.12
C GLY A 32 9.71 -5.01 4.93
N ILE A 33 9.66 -5.62 3.74
CA ILE A 33 9.00 -6.93 3.55
C ILE A 33 9.91 -8.10 4.03
N GLY A 34 11.01 -7.80 4.76
CA GLY A 34 11.94 -8.78 5.31
C GLY A 34 12.85 -9.47 4.28
N ASN A 35 12.73 -9.12 2.99
CA ASN A 35 13.53 -9.65 1.90
C ASN A 35 14.29 -8.51 1.20
N ILE A 36 15.56 -8.74 0.86
CA ILE A 36 16.30 -7.85 -0.02
C ILE A 36 16.07 -8.33 -1.45
N GLN A 37 15.43 -7.51 -2.29
CA GLN A 37 15.36 -7.74 -3.73
C GLN A 37 16.29 -6.76 -4.43
N LYS A 38 17.23 -7.30 -5.19
CA LYS A 38 18.13 -6.53 -6.05
C LYS A 38 17.97 -7.06 -7.47
N PRO A 39 17.15 -6.41 -8.31
CA PRO A 39 17.15 -6.74 -9.72
C PRO A 39 18.54 -6.48 -10.31
N SER A 40 18.84 -7.15 -11.42
CA SER A 40 20.09 -6.89 -12.15
C SER A 40 19.79 -6.77 -13.62
N PHE A 41 20.12 -5.61 -14.17
CA PHE A 41 20.12 -5.30 -15.58
C PHE A 41 21.50 -5.58 -16.17
N PHE A 42 21.56 -6.54 -17.10
CA PHE A 42 22.81 -6.89 -17.79
C PHE A 42 22.80 -6.33 -19.20
N LYS A 43 23.85 -5.59 -19.55
CA LYS A 43 24.16 -5.17 -20.92
C LYS A 43 25.59 -5.56 -21.28
N SER A 44 25.85 -5.80 -22.56
CA SER A 44 27.23 -5.91 -23.05
C SER A 44 27.94 -4.56 -22.89
N THR A 45 29.23 -4.58 -22.57
CA THR A 45 30.06 -3.37 -22.46
C THR A 45 30.16 -2.58 -23.76
N ALA A 46 29.93 -3.24 -24.90
CA ALA A 46 29.88 -2.59 -26.22
C ALA A 46 28.50 -2.02 -26.58
N SER A 47 27.46 -2.31 -25.80
CA SER A 47 26.10 -1.85 -26.06
C SER A 47 25.90 -0.42 -25.57
N LYS A 48 25.14 0.35 -26.35
CA LYS A 48 24.68 1.69 -25.97
C LYS A 48 23.19 1.65 -25.65
N SER A 49 22.74 2.52 -24.75
CA SER A 49 21.32 2.78 -24.57
C SER A 49 20.71 3.39 -25.83
N PHE A 50 19.39 3.30 -25.92
CA PHE A 50 18.59 3.91 -26.97
C PHE A 50 17.20 4.24 -26.44
N ASP A 51 16.52 5.17 -27.11
CA ASP A 51 15.15 5.53 -26.75
C ASP A 51 14.18 4.51 -27.32
N ILE A 52 13.25 4.06 -26.49
CA ILE A 52 12.13 3.17 -26.89
C ILE A 52 10.80 3.91 -26.99
N GLY A 53 10.77 5.18 -26.58
CA GLY A 53 9.58 6.00 -26.64
C GLY A 53 9.85 7.48 -26.37
N ARG A 54 8.90 8.31 -26.77
CA ARG A 54 8.82 9.72 -26.39
C ARG A 54 7.45 9.96 -25.77
N ILE A 55 7.41 10.70 -24.68
CA ILE A 55 6.19 11.11 -24.01
C ILE A 55 6.26 12.61 -23.81
N ASP A 56 5.47 13.34 -24.59
CA ASP A 56 5.40 14.79 -24.49
C ASP A 56 4.52 15.20 -23.29
N ALA A 57 4.65 16.44 -22.80
CA ALA A 57 3.90 16.89 -21.61
C ALA A 57 2.36 16.76 -21.78
N ASP A 58 1.85 16.90 -22.99
CA ASP A 58 0.43 16.68 -23.30
C ASP A 58 0.02 15.21 -23.21
N GLU A 59 0.91 14.29 -23.57
CA GLU A 59 0.68 12.85 -23.47
C GLU A 59 0.79 12.39 -22.02
N GLN A 60 1.77 12.89 -21.26
CA GLN A 60 1.86 12.64 -19.82
C GLN A 60 0.56 13.01 -19.10
N ARG A 61 -0.04 14.15 -19.43
CA ARG A 61 -1.33 14.59 -18.86
C ARG A 61 -2.50 13.67 -19.22
N ARG A 62 -2.40 12.94 -20.33
CA ARG A 62 -3.44 12.03 -20.84
C ARG A 62 -3.25 10.59 -20.40
N LEU A 63 -2.09 10.23 -19.87
CA LEU A 63 -1.80 8.91 -19.31
C LEU A 63 -2.39 8.84 -17.89
N PRO A 64 -3.48 8.08 -17.67
CA PRO A 64 -3.97 7.86 -16.32
C PRO A 64 -2.95 6.98 -15.59
N ILE A 65 -2.10 7.60 -14.76
CA ILE A 65 -1.28 6.84 -13.83
C ILE A 65 -2.25 6.19 -12.85
N ALA A 66 -2.35 4.85 -12.90
CA ALA A 66 -3.19 4.10 -11.99
C ALA A 66 -2.88 4.52 -10.55
N GLN A 67 -3.92 4.74 -9.74
CA GLN A 67 -3.71 5.02 -8.33
C GLN A 67 -2.97 3.83 -7.72
N ALA A 68 -1.92 4.12 -6.94
CA ALA A 68 -1.18 3.10 -6.24
C ALA A 68 -2.15 2.31 -5.36
N VAL A 69 -2.21 0.98 -5.57
CA VAL A 69 -3.00 0.08 -4.73
C VAL A 69 -2.42 0.19 -3.31
N PRO A 70 -3.21 0.59 -2.29
CA PRO A 70 -2.66 0.81 -0.97
C PRO A 70 -2.08 -0.47 -0.36
N LEU A 71 -0.86 -0.38 0.17
CA LEU A 71 -0.22 -1.45 0.92
C LEU A 71 -0.66 -1.38 2.38
N ILE A 72 -1.36 -2.40 2.86
CA ILE A 72 -1.82 -2.55 4.24
C ILE A 72 -0.94 -3.58 4.94
N LEU A 73 -0.46 -3.21 6.13
CA LEU A 73 0.37 -4.03 7.00
C LEU A 73 -0.47 -4.77 8.03
N LYS A 74 0.18 -5.63 8.83
CA LYS A 74 -0.49 -6.36 9.89
C LYS A 74 -1.24 -5.40 10.83
N PRO A 75 -2.56 -5.58 11.05
CA PRO A 75 -3.31 -4.77 11.99
C PRO A 75 -2.96 -5.14 13.44
N GLU A 76 -2.99 -4.13 14.32
CA GLU A 76 -2.79 -4.30 15.76
C GLU A 76 -3.94 -3.63 16.52
N LEU A 77 -4.96 -4.42 16.87
CA LEU A 77 -6.10 -3.96 17.65
C LEU A 77 -6.06 -4.56 19.05
N ARG A 78 -6.27 -3.74 20.07
CA ARG A 78 -6.30 -4.18 21.47
C ARG A 78 -7.57 -3.69 22.15
N SER A 79 -8.10 -4.43 23.11
CA SER A 79 -9.10 -3.86 24.01
C SER A 79 -8.45 -2.78 24.91
N THR A 80 -9.28 -2.05 25.65
CA THR A 80 -8.82 -1.17 26.73
C THR A 80 -8.08 -1.87 27.87
N ASP A 81 -8.21 -3.20 28.01
CA ASP A 81 -7.44 -4.00 28.97
C ASP A 81 -6.18 -4.63 28.33
N PHE A 82 -5.78 -4.15 27.15
CA PHE A 82 -4.61 -4.56 26.38
C PHE A 82 -4.63 -6.00 25.88
N THR A 83 -5.79 -6.65 25.86
CA THR A 83 -5.94 -8.02 25.33
C THR A 83 -6.86 -8.03 24.10
N ASP A 84 -6.56 -8.83 23.08
CA ASP A 84 -7.44 -8.96 21.91
C ASP A 84 -8.46 -10.11 22.11
N LYS A 85 -9.35 -9.95 23.10
CA LYS A 85 -10.33 -10.99 23.51
C LYS A 85 -11.29 -11.42 22.41
N GLU A 86 -11.65 -10.52 21.50
CA GLU A 86 -12.56 -10.80 20.38
C GLU A 86 -11.79 -11.18 19.10
N HIS A 87 -10.47 -11.34 19.18
CA HIS A 87 -9.58 -11.67 18.06
C HIS A 87 -9.79 -10.74 16.87
N LEU A 88 -10.03 -9.44 17.12
CA LEU A 88 -10.36 -8.49 16.06
C LEU A 88 -9.19 -8.30 15.10
N SER A 89 -7.95 -8.38 15.59
CA SER A 89 -6.75 -8.29 14.74
C SER A 89 -6.69 -9.46 13.75
N ASP A 90 -6.90 -10.68 14.23
CA ASP A 90 -6.83 -11.90 13.40
C ASP A 90 -7.99 -11.94 12.38
N ARG A 91 -9.19 -11.55 12.82
CA ARG A 91 -10.38 -11.48 11.96
C ARG A 91 -10.24 -10.40 10.88
N LEU A 92 -9.69 -9.24 11.25
CA LEU A 92 -9.40 -8.17 10.31
C LEU A 92 -8.31 -8.60 9.32
N GLU A 93 -7.23 -9.23 9.80
CA GLU A 93 -6.19 -9.80 8.95
C GLU A 93 -6.77 -10.78 7.93
N ALA A 94 -7.63 -11.72 8.35
CA ALA A 94 -8.27 -12.66 7.44
C ALA A 94 -9.06 -11.94 6.32
N LYS A 95 -9.77 -10.86 6.65
CA LYS A 95 -10.52 -10.08 5.66
C LYS A 95 -9.61 -9.28 4.72
N LEU A 96 -8.50 -8.73 5.23
CA LEU A 96 -7.50 -8.04 4.41
C LEU A 96 -6.81 -9.00 3.42
N ILE A 97 -6.54 -10.24 3.83
CA ILE A 97 -6.02 -11.29 2.93
C ILE A 97 -7.02 -11.57 1.81
N GLU A 98 -8.30 -11.76 2.14
CA GLU A 98 -9.37 -12.00 1.16
C GLU A 98 -9.44 -10.87 0.12
N LEU A 99 -9.41 -9.61 0.57
CA LEU A 99 -9.44 -8.45 -0.32
C LEU A 99 -8.19 -8.30 -1.16
N SER A 100 -7.02 -8.67 -0.65
CA SER A 100 -5.76 -8.58 -1.38
C SER A 100 -5.67 -9.56 -2.55
N VAL A 101 -6.46 -10.63 -2.53
CA VAL A 101 -6.54 -11.61 -3.64
C VAL A 101 -7.80 -11.43 -4.51
N ALA A 102 -8.76 -10.62 -4.05
CA ALA A 102 -10.00 -10.34 -4.75
C ALA A 102 -9.73 -9.52 -6.02
N THR A 103 -9.52 -10.22 -7.13
CA THR A 103 -9.43 -9.64 -8.47
C THR A 103 -10.70 -10.00 -9.24
N GLY A 104 -11.39 -9.01 -9.79
CA GLY A 104 -12.62 -9.22 -10.55
C GLY A 104 -12.48 -8.65 -11.96
N ARG A 105 -12.76 -9.42 -13.02
CA ARG A 105 -12.84 -9.02 -14.44
C ARG A 105 -12.10 -7.72 -14.81
N GLY A 106 -10.77 -7.72 -14.70
CA GLY A 106 -9.92 -6.59 -15.12
C GLY A 106 -9.71 -5.47 -14.09
N ASN A 107 -10.33 -5.55 -12.90
CA ASN A 107 -10.06 -4.67 -11.78
C ASN A 107 -8.94 -5.23 -10.90
N LEU A 108 -7.98 -4.37 -10.57
CA LEU A 108 -6.98 -4.62 -9.54
C LEU A 108 -7.66 -4.83 -8.17
N ALA A 109 -7.01 -5.59 -7.30
CA ALA A 109 -7.43 -5.71 -5.91
C ALA A 109 -7.51 -4.31 -5.27
N PRO A 110 -8.50 -4.03 -4.41
CA PRO A 110 -8.67 -2.71 -3.79
C PRO A 110 -7.53 -2.36 -2.83
N ILE A 111 -6.80 -3.35 -2.33
CA ILE A 111 -5.64 -3.22 -1.45
C ILE A 111 -4.61 -4.29 -1.78
N ASN A 112 -3.38 -4.11 -1.28
CA ASN A 112 -2.37 -5.14 -1.18
C ASN A 112 -2.09 -5.38 0.31
N TYR A 113 -2.15 -6.62 0.78
CA TYR A 113 -1.87 -6.95 2.17
C TYR A 113 -0.57 -7.76 2.29
N ILE A 114 0.27 -7.37 3.26
CA ILE A 114 1.41 -8.18 3.68
C ILE A 114 1.42 -8.34 5.20
N ARG A 115 1.79 -9.54 5.65
CA ARG A 115 2.01 -9.85 7.06
C ARG A 115 3.39 -9.34 7.51
N ALA A 116 3.58 -8.03 7.50
CA ALA A 116 4.78 -7.36 8.00
C ALA A 116 4.38 -6.29 9.02
N SER A 117 5.27 -5.99 9.98
CA SER A 117 5.08 -4.91 10.96
C SER A 117 5.55 -3.54 10.44
N SER A 118 6.39 -3.53 9.41
CA SER A 118 6.87 -2.34 8.72
C SER A 118 7.06 -2.63 7.23
N ALA A 119 6.86 -1.64 6.37
CA ALA A 119 7.25 -1.64 4.97
C ALA A 119 7.24 -0.20 4.44
N ALA A 120 8.09 0.10 3.47
CA ALA A 120 8.06 1.38 2.79
C ALA A 120 6.65 1.68 2.24
N ASN A 121 6.11 2.86 2.55
CA ASN A 121 4.76 3.32 2.18
C ASN A 121 3.59 2.47 2.72
N GLY A 122 3.86 1.46 3.55
CA GLY A 122 2.83 0.59 4.14
C GLY A 122 2.01 1.32 5.22
N LEU A 123 0.71 1.04 5.25
CA LEU A 123 -0.21 1.53 6.26
C LEU A 123 -0.38 0.47 7.35
N SER A 124 0.01 0.79 8.58
CA SER A 124 -0.24 -0.04 9.76
C SER A 124 -1.51 0.45 10.48
N PRO A 125 -2.62 -0.31 10.43
CA PRO A 125 -3.80 0.00 11.25
C PRO A 125 -3.52 -0.38 12.70
N ARG A 126 -3.53 0.59 13.60
CA ARG A 126 -3.33 0.36 15.04
C ARG A 126 -4.44 1.01 15.83
N GLY A 127 -4.94 0.35 16.85
CA GLY A 127 -6.14 0.86 17.51
C GLY A 127 -6.54 0.17 18.78
N PHE A 128 -7.54 0.78 19.41
CA PHE A 128 -8.19 0.24 20.58
C PHE A 128 -9.67 0.00 20.33
N TYR A 129 -10.24 -0.97 21.04
CA TYR A 129 -11.67 -1.20 21.04
C TYR A 129 -12.25 -1.39 22.43
N THR A 130 -13.54 -1.10 22.53
CA THR A 130 -14.37 -1.32 23.73
C THR A 130 -15.58 -2.14 23.37
N ILE A 131 -16.02 -3.00 24.29
CA ILE A 131 -17.22 -3.81 24.14
C ILE A 131 -18.22 -3.38 25.22
N SER A 132 -19.45 -3.11 24.80
CA SER A 132 -20.58 -2.87 25.70
C SER A 132 -21.78 -3.69 25.22
N GLY A 133 -22.06 -4.80 25.90
CA GLY A 133 -23.04 -5.78 25.47
C GLY A 133 -22.68 -6.41 24.11
N ASP A 134 -23.49 -6.12 23.09
CA ASP A 134 -23.25 -6.56 21.71
C ASP A 134 -22.58 -5.49 20.84
N THR A 135 -22.41 -4.27 21.35
CA THR A 135 -21.78 -3.17 20.62
C THR A 135 -20.27 -3.18 20.81
N ILE A 136 -19.54 -3.11 19.70
CA ILE A 136 -18.10 -2.93 19.63
C ILE A 136 -17.82 -1.55 19.03
N SER A 137 -17.08 -0.72 19.76
CA SER A 137 -16.57 0.56 19.28
C SER A 137 -15.07 0.46 19.10
N VAL A 138 -14.56 0.84 17.93
CA VAL A 138 -13.16 0.70 17.53
C VAL A 138 -12.63 2.05 17.06
N GLU A 139 -11.48 2.46 17.58
CA GLU A 139 -10.71 3.62 17.12
C GLU A 139 -9.39 3.13 16.53
N ILE A 140 -9.10 3.51 15.29
CA ILE A 140 -7.94 3.05 14.52
C ILE A 140 -7.19 4.25 13.95
N SER A 141 -5.90 4.34 14.24
CA SER A 141 -4.95 5.21 13.55
C SER A 141 -4.29 4.43 12.41
N LEU A 142 -4.30 5.00 11.20
CA LEU A 142 -3.51 4.51 10.07
C LEU A 142 -2.14 5.18 10.11
N ILE A 143 -1.10 4.38 10.35
CA ILE A 143 0.27 4.86 10.52
C ILE A 143 1.08 4.53 9.28
N ARG A 144 1.78 5.53 8.72
CA ARG A 144 2.78 5.39 7.65
C ARG A 144 4.05 6.09 8.09
N ASP A 145 5.19 5.40 8.02
CA ASP A 145 6.50 5.97 8.36
C ASP A 145 6.48 6.73 9.70
N GLU A 146 5.91 6.10 10.73
CA GLU A 146 5.73 6.63 12.10
C GLU A 146 4.75 7.81 12.25
N ASN A 147 4.14 8.28 11.15
CA ASN A 147 3.16 9.36 11.16
C ASN A 147 1.73 8.81 11.05
N GLU A 148 0.82 9.36 11.87
CA GLU A 148 -0.60 9.11 11.69
C GLU A 148 -1.13 9.90 10.49
N ILE A 149 -1.62 9.19 9.47
CA ILE A 149 -2.15 9.82 8.25
C ILE A 149 -3.68 9.92 8.25
N ALA A 150 -4.35 9.11 9.07
CA ALA A 150 -5.80 9.11 9.21
C ALA A 150 -6.21 8.49 10.55
N HIS A 151 -7.32 8.98 11.08
CA HIS A 151 -7.97 8.44 12.27
C HIS A 151 -9.39 8.00 11.92
N ILE A 152 -9.76 6.79 12.33
CA ILE A 152 -11.00 6.13 11.98
C ILE A 152 -11.73 5.73 13.25
N LYS A 153 -13.03 6.02 13.32
CA LYS A 153 -13.91 5.55 14.40
C LYS A 153 -15.06 4.74 13.80
N VAL A 154 -15.23 3.52 14.29
CA VAL A 154 -16.24 2.58 13.78
C VAL A 154 -17.01 1.97 14.94
N VAL A 155 -18.33 1.90 14.80
CA VAL A 155 -19.21 1.21 15.75
C VAL A 155 -19.99 0.12 15.02
N GLY A 156 -20.04 -1.07 15.59
CA GLY A 156 -20.69 -2.22 15.02
C GLY A 156 -21.01 -3.30 16.05
N THR A 157 -21.42 -4.45 15.56
CA THR A 157 -21.62 -5.67 16.36
C THR A 157 -20.54 -6.68 16.02
N ARG A 158 -20.54 -7.84 16.69
CA ARG A 158 -19.63 -8.94 16.34
C ARG A 158 -19.76 -9.38 14.89
N ASP A 159 -20.92 -9.22 14.28
CA ASP A 159 -21.17 -9.69 12.92
C ASP A 159 -20.65 -8.75 11.83
N ASP A 160 -20.73 -7.43 12.05
CA ASP A 160 -20.49 -6.43 11.00
C ASP A 160 -19.23 -5.56 11.21
N ILE A 161 -18.60 -5.63 12.39
CA ILE A 161 -17.53 -4.70 12.75
C ILE A 161 -16.33 -4.80 11.79
N ILE A 162 -15.98 -6.01 11.34
CA ILE A 162 -14.83 -6.22 10.46
C ILE A 162 -15.08 -5.58 9.09
N ASP A 163 -16.26 -5.78 8.51
CA ASP A 163 -16.61 -5.21 7.21
C ASP A 163 -16.64 -3.68 7.27
N LYS A 164 -17.14 -3.10 8.38
CA LYS A 164 -17.14 -1.66 8.59
C LYS A 164 -15.73 -1.09 8.75
N ILE A 165 -14.85 -1.76 9.51
CA ILE A 165 -13.44 -1.36 9.63
C ILE A 165 -12.77 -1.35 8.26
N VAL A 166 -12.92 -2.44 7.51
CA VAL A 166 -12.30 -2.62 6.20
C VAL A 166 -12.77 -1.56 5.19
N ALA A 167 -14.08 -1.25 5.20
CA ALA A 167 -14.63 -0.20 4.34
C ALA A 167 -13.99 1.16 4.63
N GLU A 168 -13.76 1.49 5.91
CA GLU A 168 -13.17 2.78 6.28
C GLU A 168 -11.66 2.83 6.06
N ILE A 169 -10.93 1.71 6.27
CA ILE A 169 -9.52 1.58 5.90
C ILE A 169 -9.36 1.82 4.41
N THR A 170 -10.15 1.13 3.58
CA THR A 170 -10.06 1.24 2.12
C THR A 170 -10.38 2.66 1.64
N ARG A 171 -11.41 3.29 2.23
CA ARG A 171 -11.78 4.68 1.92
C ARG A 171 -10.68 5.67 2.31
N SER A 172 -10.08 5.49 3.49
CA SER A 172 -9.03 6.37 3.98
C SER A 172 -7.72 6.18 3.23
N ALA A 173 -7.40 4.94 2.86
CA ALA A 173 -6.22 4.59 2.09
C ALA A 173 -6.27 5.07 0.63
N ALA A 174 -7.47 5.19 0.05
CA ALA A 174 -7.68 5.76 -1.29
C ALA A 174 -7.55 7.29 -1.34
N LYS A 175 -7.60 7.98 -0.19
CA LYS A 175 -7.36 9.42 -0.13
C LYS A 175 -5.86 9.68 -0.20
N LYS A 176 -5.44 10.37 -1.26
CA LYS A 176 -4.07 10.86 -1.41
C LYS A 176 -3.77 11.87 -0.29
N PRO A 177 -2.58 11.89 0.33
CA PRO A 177 -2.10 13.08 1.03
C PRO A 177 -1.93 14.25 0.05
#